data_AF-A0A535XDF1-F1
#
_entry.id   AF-A0A535XDF1-F1
#
_cell.length_a   1.000
_cell.length_b   1.000
_cell.length_c   1.000
_cell.angle_alpha   90.00
_cell.angle_beta   90.00
_cell.angle_gamma   90.00
#
_symmetry.space_group_name_H-M   'P 1'
#
loop_
_entity.id
_entity.type
_entity.pdbx_description
1 polymer ?
#
loop_
_entity_poly.entity_id
_entity_poly.type
_entity_poly.pdbx_seq_one_letter_code
_entity_poly.pdbx_strand_id
1 'polypeptide(L)' 'MRELYQVVEVGPAWYQDNIPCQEACPVKTNCRGYLNLAAAGEFEKGWELALDPNPMASICGSVCAAPCE' A
#
# COMPACT_ATOMS: atom_id res chain seq x y z
N MET A 1 -8.14 23.40 -28.19
CA MET A 1 -8.95 22.77 -27.14
C MET A 1 -8.62 21.27 -27.00
N ARG A 2 -7.33 20.90 -27.01
CA ARG A 2 -6.84 19.54 -26.78
C ARG A 2 -5.47 19.68 -26.13
N GLU A 3 -5.43 19.96 -24.83
CA GLU A 3 -4.15 20.04 -24.08
C GLU A 3 -4.31 20.06 -22.55
N LEU A 4 -5.50 19.81 -21.99
CA LEU A 4 -5.72 19.88 -20.53
C LEU A 4 -5.80 18.52 -19.83
N TYR A 5 -5.98 17.42 -20.56
CA TYR A 5 -6.10 16.08 -19.96
C TYR A 5 -5.33 15.08 -20.80
N GLN A 6 -4.38 14.38 -20.17
CA GLN A 6 -3.77 13.20 -20.77
C GLN A 6 -4.67 12.00 -20.49
N VAL A 7 -5.04 11.29 -21.57
CA VAL A 7 -5.68 9.98 -21.45
C VAL A 7 -4.56 8.95 -21.32
N VAL A 8 -4.49 8.32 -20.16
CA VAL A 8 -3.55 7.22 -19.90
C VAL A 8 -4.31 5.89 -19.88
N GLU A 9 -3.62 4.82 -20.28
CA GLU A 9 -4.13 3.46 -20.15
C GLU A 9 -4.08 3.06 -18.67
N VAL A 10 -5.19 2.53 -18.14
CA VAL A 10 -5.34 2.15 -16.74
C VAL A 10 -5.17 0.64 -16.62
N GLY A 11 -3.92 0.19 -16.78
CA GLY A 11 -3.53 -1.21 -16.65
C GLY A 11 -2.92 -1.55 -15.27
N PRO A 12 -2.47 -2.81 -15.07
CA PRO A 12 -1.87 -3.25 -13.81
C PRO A 12 -0.70 -2.40 -13.34
N ALA A 13 0.15 -1.94 -14.26
CA ALA A 13 1.28 -1.06 -13.94
C ALA A 13 0.81 0.30 -13.39
N TRP A 14 -0.24 0.88 -13.98
CA TRP A 14 -0.82 2.12 -13.48
C TRP A 14 -1.29 1.96 -12.03
N TYR A 15 -1.97 0.85 -11.71
CA TYR A 15 -2.42 0.60 -10.34
C TYR A 15 -1.26 0.43 -9.34
N GLN A 16 -0.15 -0.19 -9.74
CA GLN A 16 1.02 -0.31 -8.86
C GLN A 16 1.57 1.07 -8.48
N ASP A 17 1.69 1.98 -9.44
CA ASP A 17 2.28 3.31 -9.23
C ASP A 17 1.27 4.36 -8.69
N ASN A 18 -0.03 4.05 -8.63
CA ASN A 18 -1.09 5.01 -8.27
C ASN A 18 -1.88 4.61 -7.03
N ILE A 19 -1.30 3.78 -6.15
CA ILE A 19 -1.79 3.59 -4.77
C ILE A 19 -0.88 4.41 -3.85
N PRO A 20 -1.25 5.67 -3.49
CA PRO A 20 -0.30 6.63 -2.90
C PRO A 20 0.34 6.13 -1.61
N CYS A 21 -0.42 5.43 -0.76
CA CYS A 21 0.09 4.90 0.50
C CYS A 21 1.10 3.75 0.31
N GLN A 22 0.86 2.87 -0.67
CA GLN A 22 1.78 1.78 -0.97
C GLN A 22 3.02 2.31 -1.70
N GLU A 23 2.85 3.30 -2.56
CA GLU A 23 3.94 3.91 -3.31
C GLU A 23 4.88 4.75 -2.45
N ALA A 24 4.33 5.51 -1.50
CA ALA A 24 5.12 6.27 -0.54
C ALA A 24 5.86 5.38 0.47
N CYS A 25 5.41 4.14 0.69
CA CYS A 25 6.09 3.19 1.56
C CYS A 25 7.42 2.74 0.92
N PRO A 26 8.58 2.91 1.57
CA PRO A 26 9.88 2.51 1.00
C PRO A 26 9.99 1.01 0.68
N VAL A 27 9.23 0.18 1.40
CA VAL A 27 9.20 -1.27 1.23
C VAL A 27 7.90 -1.76 0.57
N LYS A 28 7.07 -0.85 0.04
CA LYS A 28 5.84 -1.19 -0.70
C LYS A 28 4.86 -2.07 0.10
N THR A 29 4.79 -1.89 1.43
CA THR A 29 3.82 -2.60 2.27
C THR A 29 2.39 -2.34 1.80
N ASN A 30 1.61 -3.40 1.61
CA ASN A 30 0.19 -3.31 1.25
C ASN A 30 -0.67 -2.98 2.48
N CYS A 31 -0.65 -1.70 2.90
CA CYS A 31 -1.38 -1.27 4.09
C CYS A 31 -2.89 -1.39 3.97
N ARG A 32 -3.44 -1.04 2.80
CA ARG A 32 -4.86 -1.20 2.49
C ARG A 32 -5.31 -2.65 2.64
N GLY A 33 -4.50 -3.58 2.14
CA GLY A 33 -4.80 -5.01 2.19
C GLY A 33 -4.87 -5.54 3.62
N TYR A 34 -3.83 -5.30 4.44
CA TYR A 34 -3.86 -5.81 5.81
C TYR A 34 -4.94 -5.14 6.67
N LEU A 35 -5.25 -3.86 6.42
CA LEU A 35 -6.34 -3.17 7.11
C LEU A 35 -7.71 -3.73 6.73
N ASN A 36 -7.94 -4.04 5.47
CA ASN A 36 -9.18 -4.69 5.02
C ASN A 36 -9.35 -6.09 5.63
N LEU A 37 -8.26 -6.86 5.73
CA LEU A 37 -8.26 -8.16 6.39
C LEU A 37 -8.56 -8.03 7.89
N ALA A 38 -7.92 -7.07 8.57
CA ALA A 38 -8.23 -6.77 9.97
C ALA A 38 -9.70 -6.34 10.17
N ALA A 39 -10.24 -5.51 9.27
CA ALA A 39 -11.65 -5.11 9.29
C ALA A 39 -12.61 -6.29 9.07
N ALA A 40 -12.18 -7.32 8.35
CA ALA A 40 -12.90 -8.57 8.17
C ALA A 40 -12.70 -9.58 9.33
N GLY A 41 -11.90 -9.25 10.35
CA GLY A 41 -11.55 -10.16 11.45
C GLY A 41 -10.46 -11.19 11.11
N GLU A 42 -9.86 -11.09 9.93
CA GLU A 42 -8.83 -11.99 9.40
C GLU A 42 -7.43 -11.53 9.81
N PHE A 43 -7.18 -11.40 11.11
CA PHE A 43 -5.97 -10.78 11.65
C PHE A 43 -4.67 -11.52 11.26
N GLU A 44 -4.69 -12.85 11.25
CA GLU A 44 -3.51 -13.66 10.89
C GLU A 44 -3.12 -13.44 9.43
N LYS A 45 -4.07 -13.47 8.50
CA LYS A 45 -3.82 -13.15 7.09
C LYS A 45 -3.37 -11.71 6.90
N GLY A 46 -3.95 -10.77 7.66
CA GLY A 46 -3.51 -9.37 7.66
C GLY A 46 -2.05 -9.25 8.11
N TRP A 47 -1.67 -9.97 9.16
CA TRP A 47 -0.31 -10.02 9.67
C TRP A 47 0.67 -10.62 8.66
N GLU A 48 0.33 -11.76 8.06
CA GLU A 48 1.13 -12.38 6.99
C GLU A 48 1.32 -11.42 5.80
N LEU A 49 0.26 -10.74 5.38
CA LEU A 49 0.33 -9.77 4.28
C LEU A 49 1.20 -8.55 4.62
N ALA A 50 1.16 -8.09 5.88
CA ALA A 50 2.02 -7.00 6.32
C ALA A 50 3.50 -7.40 6.34
N LEU A 51 3.77 -8.67 6.67
CA LEU A 51 5.12 -9.24 6.71
C LEU A 51 5.72 -9.53 5.34
N ASP A 52 4.89 -9.78 4.32
CA ASP A 52 5.32 -10.24 2.98
C ASP A 52 6.47 -9.39 2.39
N PRO A 53 6.36 -8.05 2.29
CA PRO A 53 7.49 -7.21 1.88
C PRO A 53 8.27 -6.61 3.06
N ASN A 54 7.76 -6.72 4.29
CA ASN A 54 8.30 -6.04 5.47
C ASN A 54 8.42 -6.97 6.69
N PRO A 55 9.56 -7.66 6.88
CA PRO A 55 9.76 -8.55 8.02
C PRO A 55 9.78 -7.84 9.39
N MET A 56 9.77 -6.51 9.39
CA MET A 56 9.78 -5.66 10.58
C MET A 56 8.48 -4.86 10.74
N ALA A 57 7.36 -5.35 10.19
CA ALA A 57 6.08 -4.64 10.16
C ALA A 57 5.65 -4.08 11.54
N SER A 58 5.80 -4.84 12.63
CA SER A 58 5.48 -4.35 13.98
C SER A 58 6.36 -3.19 14.45
N ILE A 59 7.66 -3.24 14.14
CA ILE A 59 8.60 -2.16 14.48
C ILE A 59 8.33 -0.93 13.61
N CYS A 60 8.23 -1.10 12.30
CA CYS A 60 7.91 0.00 11.38
C CYS A 60 6.58 0.66 11.72
N GLY A 61 5.54 -0.10 12.09
CA GLY A 61 4.27 0.45 12.55
C GLY A 61 4.36 1.29 13.83
N SER A 62 5.44 1.15 14.59
CA SER A 62 5.68 1.88 15.84
C SER A 62 6.60 3.09 15.67
N VAL A 63 7.60 3.04 14.77
CA VAL A 63 8.68 4.04 14.68
C VAL A 63 8.86 4.68 13.30
N CYS A 64 8.14 4.24 12.27
CA CYS A 64 8.23 4.84 10.95
C CYS A 64 7.79 6.30 10.99
N ALA A 65 8.39 7.14 10.14
CA ALA A 65 7.95 8.52 9.92
C ALA A 65 6.61 8.62 9.15
N ALA A 66 5.99 7.48 8.84
CA ALA A 66 4.71 7.35 8.15
C ALA A 66 4.58 8.22 6.87
N PRO A 67 5.52 8.12 5.89
CA PRO A 67 5.42 8.88 4.64
C PRO A 67 4.18 8.53 3.80
N CYS A 68 3.50 7.44 4.15
CA CYS A 68 2.27 6.96 3.51
C CYS A 68 0.98 7.56 4.08
N GLU A 69 1.06 8.44 5.08
CA GLU A 69 -0.02 9.28 5.62
C GLU A 69 0.03 10.70 5.02
#